data_AF-A0A7C6L516-F1
#
_entry.id   AF-A0A7C6L516-F1
#
_cell.length_a   1.000
_cell.length_b   1.000
_cell.length_c   1.000
_cell.angle_alpha   90.00
_cell.angle_beta   90.00
_cell.angle_gamma   90.00
#
_symmetry.space_group_name_H-M   'P 1'
#
loop_
_entity.id
_entity.type
_entity.pdbx_description
1 polymer ?
#
loop_
_entity_poly.entity_id
_entity_poly.type
_entity_poly.pdbx_seq_one_letter_code
_entity_poly.pdbx_strand_id
1 'polypeptide(L)'
;DLSNHFEPDFVRIEKYDEGKVWSAALFDADQGFAYLKRFTFDATEKVANFLGENTESKLFLLTDVVYPRVEAIFGGGDDFRDPLEIDVEEFIGVKSFKAKGKRISNYEVKEVKELEPTRFPEPEEETEKPSEVEIEAEEPNNINDTDLLDEITGQMSLFD
;
A
#
# COMPACT_ATOMS: atom_id res chain seq x y z
N ASP A 1 -19.89 -20.36 -1.15
CA ASP A 1 -19.11 -21.31 -0.36
C ASP A 1 -17.65 -20.94 -0.51
N LEU A 2 -17.10 -20.19 0.46
CA LEU A 2 -15.78 -19.54 0.40
C LEU A 2 -14.75 -20.41 1.14
N SER A 3 -14.56 -21.63 0.65
CA SER A 3 -13.49 -22.50 1.14
C SER A 3 -12.20 -22.17 0.38
N ASN A 4 -11.56 -21.05 0.75
CA ASN A 4 -10.18 -20.82 0.38
C ASN A 4 -9.34 -21.89 1.11
N HIS A 5 -8.87 -22.90 0.37
CA HIS A 5 -7.97 -23.90 0.90
C HIS A 5 -6.58 -23.27 1.04
N PHE A 6 -6.06 -23.32 2.26
CA PHE A 6 -4.85 -22.61 2.65
C PHE A 6 -3.81 -23.64 3.15
N GLU A 7 -2.70 -23.82 2.42
CA GLU A 7 -1.55 -24.69 2.77
C GLU A 7 -0.69 -24.14 3.93
N PRO A 8 -0.22 -24.95 4.90
CA PRO A 8 0.21 -24.52 6.23
C PRO A 8 1.43 -23.58 6.39
N ASP A 9 2.10 -23.14 5.32
CA ASP A 9 3.30 -22.27 5.40
C ASP A 9 3.04 -20.84 4.90
N PHE A 10 2.11 -20.13 5.55
CA PHE A 10 1.82 -18.73 5.22
C PHE A 10 2.77 -17.76 5.90
N VAL A 11 3.41 -16.91 5.11
CA VAL A 11 4.16 -15.75 5.61
C VAL A 11 3.21 -14.63 6.05
N ARG A 12 2.09 -14.44 5.33
CA ARG A 12 1.13 -13.35 5.60
C ARG A 12 -0.24 -13.67 5.00
N ILE A 13 -1.30 -13.32 5.72
CA ILE A 13 -2.69 -13.37 5.25
C ILE A 13 -3.34 -12.03 5.60
N GLU A 14 -3.90 -11.34 4.60
CA GLU A 14 -4.57 -10.06 4.79
C GLU A 14 -5.62 -9.83 3.70
N LYS A 15 -6.44 -8.79 3.87
CA LYS A 15 -7.41 -8.36 2.85
C LYS A 15 -6.65 -7.81 1.64
N TYR A 16 -7.04 -8.25 0.44
CA TYR A 16 -6.45 -7.76 -0.81
C TYR A 16 -6.68 -6.26 -0.98
N ASP A 17 -5.62 -5.56 -1.37
CA ASP A 17 -5.57 -4.16 -1.73
C ASP A 17 -4.80 -4.03 -3.06
N GLU A 18 -5.49 -3.52 -4.08
CA GLU A 18 -4.94 -3.36 -5.44
C GLU A 18 -3.90 -2.25 -5.56
N GLY A 19 -3.97 -1.25 -4.67
CA GLY A 19 -3.03 -0.13 -4.62
C GLY A 19 -1.75 -0.44 -3.84
N LYS A 20 -1.76 -1.54 -3.09
CA LYS A 20 -0.67 -1.91 -2.18
C LYS A 20 0.59 -2.31 -2.94
N VAL A 21 1.64 -1.51 -2.75
CA VAL A 21 2.96 -1.74 -3.33
C VAL A 21 3.78 -2.62 -2.40
N TRP A 22 4.35 -3.67 -2.97
CA TRP A 22 5.26 -4.59 -2.31
C TRP A 22 6.67 -4.40 -2.84
N SER A 23 7.63 -4.57 -1.93
CA SER A 23 9.05 -4.65 -2.23
C SER A 23 9.56 -6.04 -1.87
N ALA A 24 10.19 -6.72 -2.83
CA ALA A 24 10.78 -8.03 -2.64
C ALA A 24 12.26 -8.02 -3.00
N ALA A 25 13.10 -8.49 -2.06
CA ALA A 25 14.49 -8.85 -2.33
C ALA A 25 14.57 -10.36 -2.49
N LEU A 26 15.19 -10.83 -3.56
CA LEU A 26 15.24 -12.25 -3.90
C LEU A 26 16.55 -12.62 -4.60
N PHE A 27 16.93 -13.88 -4.50
CA PHE A 27 17.95 -14.50 -5.33
C PHE A 27 17.30 -15.15 -6.55
N ASP A 28 17.75 -14.76 -7.74
CA ASP A 28 17.32 -15.36 -9.01
C ASP A 28 18.36 -16.40 -9.42
N ALA A 29 18.00 -17.68 -9.30
CA ALA A 29 18.92 -18.79 -9.55
C ALA A 29 19.27 -18.97 -11.04
N ASP A 30 18.40 -18.55 -11.96
CA ASP A 30 18.71 -18.58 -13.40
C ASP A 30 19.82 -17.58 -13.76
N GLN A 31 20.02 -16.58 -12.90
CA GLN A 31 20.93 -15.47 -13.14
C GLN A 31 22.13 -15.50 -12.20
N GLY A 32 22.00 -16.17 -11.06
CA GLY A 32 23.04 -16.26 -10.04
C GLY A 32 23.26 -14.95 -9.27
N PHE A 33 22.28 -14.04 -9.23
CA PHE A 33 22.42 -12.75 -8.53
C PHE A 33 21.17 -12.39 -7.74
N ALA A 34 21.35 -11.52 -6.75
CA ALA A 34 20.25 -10.94 -6.00
C ALA A 34 19.62 -9.74 -6.72
N TYR A 35 18.29 -9.66 -6.68
CA TYR A 35 17.47 -8.62 -7.30
C TYR A 35 16.51 -8.01 -6.27
N LEU A 36 16.19 -6.74 -6.49
CA LEU A 36 15.17 -6.01 -5.78
C LEU A 36 14.06 -5.62 -6.75
N LYS A 37 12.81 -5.80 -6.34
CA LYS A 37 11.64 -5.59 -7.18
C LYS A 37 10.56 -4.86 -6.40
N ARG A 38 9.87 -3.92 -7.06
CA ARG A 38 8.66 -3.28 -6.56
C ARG A 38 7.48 -3.56 -7.48
N PHE A 39 6.34 -3.93 -6.92
CA PHE A 39 5.16 -4.32 -7.69
C PHE A 39 3.89 -4.28 -6.86
N THR A 40 2.74 -4.25 -7.53
CA THR A 40 1.43 -4.58 -6.94
C THR A 40 1.06 -6.02 -7.35
N PHE A 41 0.26 -6.70 -6.55
CA PHE A 41 -0.30 -7.99 -6.95
C PHE A 41 -1.55 -7.78 -7.81
N ASP A 42 -1.72 -8.61 -8.84
CA ASP A 42 -2.95 -8.64 -9.62
C ASP A 42 -3.99 -9.51 -8.90
N ALA A 43 -5.27 -9.13 -8.96
CA ALA A 43 -6.35 -9.94 -8.42
C ALA A 43 -6.47 -11.27 -9.19
N THR A 44 -6.33 -12.40 -8.50
CA THR A 44 -6.37 -13.72 -9.11
C THR A 44 -6.89 -14.77 -8.13
N GLU A 45 -7.71 -15.70 -8.63
CA GLU A 45 -8.13 -16.90 -7.89
C GLU A 45 -7.06 -18.01 -7.95
N LYS A 46 -6.11 -17.90 -8.89
CA LYS A 46 -5.00 -18.84 -9.05
C LYS A 46 -3.81 -18.40 -8.22
N VAL A 47 -3.11 -19.36 -7.63
CA VAL A 47 -1.81 -19.14 -6.98
C VAL A 47 -0.84 -18.55 -7.99
N ALA A 48 -0.29 -17.37 -7.66
CA ALA A 48 0.69 -16.67 -8.48
C ALA A 48 2.08 -16.77 -7.85
N ASN A 49 3.09 -17.00 -8.68
CA ASN A 49 4.49 -17.01 -8.28
C ASN A 49 5.20 -15.75 -8.83
N PHE A 50 5.88 -15.01 -7.95
CA PHE A 50 6.63 -13.81 -8.29
C PHE A 50 8.17 -13.97 -8.18
N LEU A 51 8.64 -15.13 -7.72
CA LEU A 51 10.06 -15.53 -7.57
C LEU A 51 10.65 -16.15 -8.84
N GLY A 52 9.80 -16.59 -9.78
CA GLY A 52 10.20 -17.27 -11.00
C GLY A 52 9.95 -18.78 -10.93
N GLU A 53 10.30 -19.50 -12.01
CA GLU A 53 10.03 -20.93 -12.14
C GLU A 53 11.12 -21.81 -11.52
N ASN A 54 12.33 -21.28 -11.35
CA ASN A 54 13.45 -22.03 -10.79
C ASN A 54 13.28 -22.21 -9.27
N THR A 55 13.26 -23.46 -8.81
CA THR A 55 13.05 -23.81 -7.40
C THR A 55 14.22 -23.45 -6.50
N GLU A 56 15.40 -23.19 -7.07
CA GLU A 56 16.58 -22.72 -6.33
C GLU A 56 16.55 -21.20 -6.09
N SER A 57 15.62 -20.47 -6.72
CA SER A 57 15.38 -19.06 -6.42
C SER A 57 14.81 -18.92 -5.01
N LYS A 58 15.27 -17.90 -4.28
CA LYS A 58 14.96 -17.74 -2.85
C LYS A 58 14.48 -16.32 -2.58
N LEU A 59 13.46 -16.21 -1.74
CA LEU A 59 13.04 -14.93 -1.18
C LEU A 59 13.94 -14.57 0.00
N PHE A 60 14.52 -13.38 0.00
CA PHE A 60 15.23 -12.83 1.16
C PHE A 60 14.31 -12.00 2.05
N LEU A 61 13.51 -11.13 1.44
CA LEU A 61 12.65 -10.18 2.15
C LEU A 61 11.42 -9.88 1.29
N LEU A 62 10.25 -9.76 1.93
CA LEU A 62 9.03 -9.21 1.35
C LEU A 62 8.44 -8.20 2.35
N THR A 63 8.27 -6.95 1.92
CA THR A 63 7.74 -5.87 2.74
C THR A 63 6.76 -5.01 1.96
N ASP A 64 5.77 -4.45 2.66
CA ASP A 64 4.79 -3.48 2.18
C ASP A 64 5.01 -2.07 2.72
N VAL A 65 6.17 -1.82 3.35
CA VAL A 65 6.56 -0.48 3.79
C VAL A 65 6.60 0.48 2.60
N VAL A 66 5.98 1.66 2.75
CA VAL A 66 5.82 2.65 1.67
C VAL A 66 7.17 3.19 1.16
N TYR A 67 8.08 3.48 2.10
CA TYR A 67 9.45 3.94 1.82
C TYR A 67 10.47 2.96 2.41
N PRO A 68 10.61 1.75 1.82
CA PRO A 68 11.45 0.72 2.41
C PRO A 68 12.91 1.11 2.28
N ARG A 69 13.66 0.83 3.34
CA ARG A 69 15.12 0.81 3.34
C ARG A 69 15.58 -0.60 3.65
N VAL A 70 16.59 -1.07 2.93
CA VAL A 70 17.12 -2.42 3.11
C VAL A 70 18.64 -2.40 3.16
N GLU A 71 19.20 -3.38 3.87
CA GLU A 71 20.62 -3.63 3.95
C GLU A 71 20.92 -5.00 3.34
N ALA A 72 21.71 -5.03 2.27
CA ALA A 72 22.18 -6.27 1.64
C ALA A 72 23.53 -6.68 2.24
N ILE A 73 23.57 -7.82 2.90
CA ILE A 73 24.76 -8.39 3.52
C ILE A 73 25.40 -9.38 2.56
N PHE A 74 26.67 -9.17 2.24
CA PHE A 74 27.40 -10.03 1.31
C PHE A 74 27.82 -11.36 1.95
N GLY A 75 27.99 -12.38 1.11
CA GLY A 75 28.30 -13.74 1.51
C GLY A 75 29.42 -14.35 0.68
N GLY A 76 29.67 -15.64 0.91
CA GLY A 76 30.65 -16.41 0.17
C GLY A 76 32.04 -15.76 0.21
N GLY A 77 32.64 -15.58 -0.97
CA GLY A 77 33.94 -14.93 -1.11
C GLY A 77 33.92 -13.40 -0.96
N ASP A 78 32.75 -12.80 -0.78
CA ASP A 78 32.54 -11.35 -0.65
C ASP A 78 32.08 -10.94 0.76
N ASP A 79 32.11 -11.86 1.74
CA ASP A 79 31.65 -11.64 3.13
C ASP A 79 32.41 -10.54 3.90
N PHE A 80 33.63 -10.23 3.46
CA PHE A 80 34.48 -9.17 4.02
C PHE A 80 34.02 -7.76 3.66
N ARG A 81 33.07 -7.62 2.74
CA ARG A 81 32.58 -6.32 2.27
C ARG A 81 31.58 -5.74 3.25
N ASP A 82 31.59 -4.42 3.36
CA ASP A 82 30.56 -3.70 4.09
C ASP A 82 29.17 -3.94 3.46
N PRO A 83 28.11 -4.09 4.26
CA PRO A 83 26.76 -4.20 3.75
C PRO A 83 26.36 -3.01 2.87
N LEU A 84 25.49 -3.27 1.90
CA LEU A 84 24.98 -2.24 1.00
C LEU A 84 23.59 -1.78 1.47
N GLU A 85 23.50 -0.55 1.96
CA GLU A 85 22.21 0.10 2.23
C GLU A 85 21.56 0.62 0.94
N ILE A 86 20.25 0.42 0.81
CA ILE A 86 19.47 0.78 -0.38
C ILE A 86 18.17 1.46 0.04
N ASP A 87 17.95 2.69 -0.43
CA ASP A 87 16.60 3.27 -0.52
C ASP A 87 15.88 2.61 -1.70
N VAL A 88 14.85 1.82 -1.39
CA VAL A 88 14.23 0.94 -2.38
C VAL A 88 13.41 1.72 -3.41
N GLU A 89 12.81 2.84 -3.01
CA GLU A 89 12.01 3.69 -3.90
C GLU A 89 12.89 4.37 -4.95
N GLU A 90 14.02 4.93 -4.52
CA GLU A 90 14.99 5.56 -5.43
C GLU A 90 15.71 4.51 -6.29
N PHE A 91 15.91 3.31 -5.76
CA PHE A 91 16.61 2.25 -6.46
C PHE A 91 15.80 1.69 -7.65
N ILE A 92 14.50 1.45 -7.46
CA ILE A 92 13.62 0.87 -8.46
C ILE A 92 12.19 1.43 -8.34
N GLY A 93 11.59 1.80 -9.48
CA GLY A 93 10.17 2.14 -9.55
C GLY A 93 9.26 0.91 -9.59
N VAL A 94 7.96 1.10 -9.33
CA VAL A 94 6.96 0.02 -9.40
C VAL A 94 6.88 -0.57 -10.81
N LYS A 95 6.88 -1.90 -10.91
CA LYS A 95 6.77 -2.69 -12.13
C LYS A 95 5.70 -3.78 -11.96
N SER A 96 5.49 -4.59 -12.99
CA SER A 96 4.65 -5.79 -12.87
C SER A 96 5.27 -6.81 -11.89
N PHE A 97 4.43 -7.56 -11.18
CA PHE A 97 4.85 -8.71 -10.38
C PHE A 97 5.51 -9.83 -11.19
N LYS A 98 5.53 -9.77 -12.53
CA LYS A 98 6.30 -10.70 -13.39
C LYS A 98 7.67 -10.13 -13.82
N ALA A 99 7.91 -8.85 -13.59
CA ALA A 99 9.19 -8.23 -13.94
C ALA A 99 10.32 -8.80 -13.08
N LYS A 100 11.53 -8.84 -13.61
CA LYS A 100 12.69 -9.38 -12.89
C LYS A 100 13.13 -8.53 -11.68
N GLY A 101 12.97 -7.21 -11.79
CA GLY A 101 13.54 -6.26 -10.85
C GLY A 101 14.91 -5.73 -11.28
N LYS A 102 15.61 -5.06 -10.36
CA LYS A 102 16.95 -4.48 -10.57
C LYS A 102 17.96 -5.23 -9.72
N ARG A 103 19.08 -5.61 -10.32
CA ARG A 103 20.15 -6.34 -9.64
C ARG A 103 20.75 -5.50 -8.52
N ILE A 104 20.83 -6.05 -7.32
CA ILE A 104 21.36 -5.41 -6.11
C ILE A 104 22.87 -5.16 -6.26
N SER A 105 23.61 -6.21 -6.63
CA SER A 105 25.06 -6.18 -6.78
C SER A 105 25.55 -7.29 -7.71
N ASN A 106 26.81 -7.22 -8.13
CA ASN A 106 27.51 -8.32 -8.80
C ASN A 106 28.15 -9.31 -7.82
N TYR A 107 28.07 -9.05 -6.51
CA TYR A 107 28.61 -9.90 -5.45
C TYR A 107 27.55 -10.86 -4.91
N GLU A 108 28.01 -11.92 -4.27
CA GLU A 108 27.12 -12.86 -3.59
C GLU A 108 26.44 -12.18 -2.39
N VAL A 109 25.11 -12.18 -2.37
CA VAL A 109 24.31 -11.65 -1.26
C VAL A 109 23.83 -12.83 -0.41
N LYS A 110 24.17 -12.82 0.87
CA LYS A 110 23.78 -13.85 1.83
C LYS A 110 22.38 -13.61 2.39
N GLU A 111 22.09 -12.35 2.72
CA GLU A 111 20.89 -11.94 3.43
C GLU A 111 20.54 -10.51 3.04
N VAL A 112 19.24 -10.18 3.03
CA VAL A 112 18.76 -8.81 2.92
C VAL A 112 17.88 -8.53 4.12
N LYS A 113 18.24 -7.51 4.90
CA LYS A 113 17.50 -7.08 6.10
C LYS A 113 16.72 -5.81 5.82
N GLU A 114 15.56 -5.70 6.44
CA GLU A 114 14.82 -4.45 6.46
C GLU A 114 15.43 -3.49 7.48
N LEU A 115 15.55 -2.23 7.10
CA LEU A 115 15.96 -1.12 7.96
C LEU A 115 14.77 -0.23 8.28
N GLU A 116 14.87 0.53 9.37
CA GLU A 116 13.84 1.50 9.71
C GLU A 116 13.71 2.57 8.60
N PRO A 117 12.46 2.87 8.17
CA PRO A 117 12.20 3.93 7.20
C PRO A 117 12.63 5.30 7.74
N THR A 118 13.16 6.14 6.86
CA THR A 118 13.48 7.54 7.17
C THR A 118 12.35 8.50 6.79
N ARG A 119 11.35 8.00 6.06
CA ARG A 119 10.21 8.72 5.54
C ARG A 119 8.94 7.94 5.85
N PHE A 120 7.85 8.64 6.15
CA PHE A 120 6.55 8.05 6.44
C PHE A 120 5.49 8.71 5.55
N PRO A 121 4.48 7.96 5.10
CA PRO A 121 3.38 8.53 4.32
C PRO A 121 2.67 9.59 5.15
N GLU A 122 2.20 10.65 4.49
CA GLU A 122 1.27 11.58 5.11
C GLU A 122 -0.01 10.83 5.46
N PRO A 123 -0.64 11.13 6.61
CA PRO A 123 -1.93 10.52 6.96
C PRO A 123 -2.93 10.83 5.85
N GLU A 124 -3.62 9.81 5.34
CA GLU A 124 -4.72 10.00 4.41
C GLU A 124 -5.76 10.88 5.10
N GLU A 125 -6.09 12.03 4.50
CA GLU A 125 -7.27 12.79 4.93
C GLU A 125 -8.47 11.87 4.75
N GLU A 126 -9.13 11.51 5.85
CA GLU A 126 -10.41 10.80 5.80
C GLU A 126 -11.37 11.70 5.02
N THR A 127 -11.53 11.44 3.72
CA THR A 127 -12.67 11.96 2.99
C THR A 127 -13.91 11.37 3.65
N GLU A 128 -14.52 12.16 4.54
CA GLU A 128 -15.86 11.93 5.04
C GLU A 128 -16.73 11.68 3.82
N LYS A 129 -17.07 10.41 3.58
CA LYS A 129 -18.14 10.09 2.65
C LYS A 129 -19.35 10.86 3.18
N PRO A 130 -19.99 11.75 2.39
CA PRO A 130 -21.25 12.31 2.82
C PRO A 130 -22.18 11.11 3.00
N SER A 131 -22.51 10.81 4.26
CA SER A 131 -23.65 9.97 4.57
C SER A 131 -24.83 10.63 3.88
N GLU A 132 -25.39 9.96 2.88
CA GLU A 132 -26.66 10.33 2.28
C GLU A 132 -27.71 10.23 3.38
N VAL A 133 -27.91 11.33 4.10
CA VAL A 133 -29.05 11.50 4.99
C VAL A 133 -30.23 11.73 4.03
N GLU A 134 -31.03 10.70 3.83
CA GLU A 134 -32.38 10.85 3.29
C GLU A 134 -33.15 11.79 4.24
N ILE A 135 -33.17 13.07 3.89
CA ILE A 135 -34.06 14.03 4.50
C ILE A 135 -35.40 13.87 3.79
N GLU A 136 -36.32 13.11 4.39
CA GLU A 136 -37.73 13.21 4.03
C GLU A 136 -38.17 14.65 4.33
N ALA A 137 -38.26 15.46 3.27
CA ALA A 137 -38.79 16.80 3.35
C ALA A 137 -40.31 16.72 3.57
N GLU A 138 -40.76 16.79 4.82
CA GLU A 138 -42.11 17.22 5.11
C GLU A 138 -42.26 18.69 4.68
N GLU A 139 -43.28 18.97 3.86
CA GLU A 139 -43.53 20.28 3.26
C GLU A 139 -43.66 21.38 4.34
N PRO A 140 -42.94 22.50 4.26
CA PRO A 140 -43.18 23.60 5.17
C PRO A 140 -44.46 24.32 4.72
N ASN A 141 -45.45 24.30 5.62
CA ASN A 141 -46.63 25.15 5.55
C ASN A 141 -46.23 26.61 5.27
N ASN A 142 -46.95 27.22 4.33
CA ASN A 142 -46.83 28.60 3.89
C ASN A 142 -47.12 29.57 5.05
N ILE A 143 -46.09 29.91 5.83
CA ILE A 143 -46.16 31.02 6.80
C ILE A 143 -45.73 32.28 6.04
N ASN A 144 -46.67 33.21 5.90
CA ASN A 144 -46.50 34.45 5.15
C ASN A 144 -45.46 35.35 5.86
N ASP A 145 -44.41 35.75 5.14
CA ASP A 145 -43.25 36.49 5.66
C ASP A 145 -43.61 37.80 6.40
N THR A 146 -44.80 38.35 6.17
CA THR A 146 -45.29 39.55 6.88
C THR A 146 -45.54 39.32 8.36
N ASP A 147 -45.99 38.14 8.79
CA ASP A 147 -46.32 37.90 10.20
C ASP A 147 -45.07 37.71 11.07
N LEU A 148 -43.97 37.19 10.49
CA LEU A 148 -42.68 37.01 11.16
C LEU A 148 -41.94 38.33 11.40
N LEU A 149 -42.13 39.32 10.52
CA LEU A 149 -41.49 40.64 10.64
C LEU A 149 -42.16 41.51 11.71
N ASP A 150 -43.48 41.39 11.89
CA ASP A 150 -44.23 42.13 12.92
C ASP A 150 -43.86 41.66 14.34
N GLU A 151 -43.54 40.37 14.51
CA GLU A 151 -43.10 39.81 15.80
C GLU A 151 -41.66 40.22 16.17
N ILE A 152 -40.76 40.29 15.19
CA ILE A 152 -39.36 40.69 15.41
C ILE A 152 -39.24 42.20 15.65
N THR A 153 -40.05 43.01 14.96
CA THR A 153 -39.94 44.46 15.03
C THR A 153 -40.82 45.09 16.11
N GLY A 154 -41.78 44.34 16.67
CA GLY A 154 -42.66 44.80 17.75
C GLY A 154 -43.47 46.06 17.40
N GLN A 155 -43.58 46.39 16.11
CA GLN A 155 -44.32 47.54 15.64
C GLN A 155 -45.78 47.16 15.48
N MET A 156 -46.58 47.42 16.53
CA MET A 156 -48.02 47.54 16.37
C MET A 156 -48.32 48.69 15.41
N SER A 157 -48.74 48.36 14.19
CA SER A 157 -49.31 49.32 13.25
C SER A 157 -50.54 49.96 13.89
N LEU A 158 -50.42 51.23 14.25
CA LEU A 158 -51.49 52.06 14.78
C LEU A 158 -51.85 53.11 13.72
N PHE A 159 -52.65 52.76 12.71
CA PHE A 159 -53.52 53.69 11.97
C PHE A 159 -54.71 52.92 11.37
N ASP A 160 -55.91 53.50 11.48
CA ASP A 160 -57.26 52.93 11.25
C ASP A 160 -57.50 52.20 9.90
#